data_AF-A0A497M2D0-F1
#
_entry.id   AF-A0A497M2D0-F1
#
_cell.length_a   1.000
_cell.length_b   1.000
_cell.length_c   1.000
_cell.angle_alpha   90.00
_cell.angle_beta   90.00
_cell.angle_gamma   90.00
#
_symmetry.space_group_name_H-M   'P 1'
#
loop_
_entity.id
_entity.type
_entity.pdbx_description
1 polymer ?
#
loop_
_entity_poly.entity_id
_entity_poly.type
_entity_poly.pdbx_seq_one_letter_code
_entity_poly.pdbx_strand_id
1 'polypeptide(L)'
;WIRLELKGEDEKVALNFLREEVGLAPVSIRNIRIGDIVRGRIVSSKSKLDLKLDLGVYEPEMVDAILPLRHLQAQLADGKKLALKTLIELYGLYPNLPLEVKVQKLDVESELIAVELSERQISIFDRWIRQALERLIVLGATKEEIEYAIKALRLSRDIYAIESLGLLEHAIICKLGTEAKGIIPKIGSKLQNAFLTRFMPMRIQQIIERKTLA
;
A
#
# COMPACT_ATOMS: atom_id res chain seq x y z
N TRP A 1 14.23 2.84 -2.06
CA TRP A 1 14.37 4.14 -1.38
C TRP A 1 15.18 5.10 -2.24
N ILE A 2 14.97 6.41 -2.09
CA ILE A 2 15.75 7.46 -2.78
C ILE A 2 16.48 8.26 -1.70
N ARG A 3 17.76 8.54 -1.91
CA ARG A 3 18.53 9.47 -1.06
C ARG A 3 18.54 10.83 -1.75
N LEU A 4 18.10 11.85 -1.02
CA LEU A 4 18.08 13.24 -1.49
C LEU A 4 19.00 14.08 -0.63
N GLU A 5 19.74 14.99 -1.27
CA GLU A 5 20.50 16.03 -0.60
C GLU A 5 19.75 17.35 -0.81
N LEU A 6 19.37 18.01 0.28
CA LEU A 6 18.69 19.30 0.25
C LEU A 6 19.72 20.38 0.62
N LYS A 7 19.72 21.50 -0.11
CA LYS A 7 20.54 22.68 0.18
C LYS A 7 19.74 23.93 -0.11
N GLY A 8 19.80 24.91 0.79
CA GLY A 8 19.19 26.22 0.60
C GLY A 8 18.69 26.82 1.92
N GLU A 9 18.15 28.03 1.82
CA GLU A 9 17.61 28.77 2.97
C GLU A 9 16.44 28.03 3.64
N ASP A 10 15.60 27.37 2.84
CA ASP A 10 14.37 26.69 3.28
C ASP A 10 14.52 25.17 3.47
N GLU A 11 15.74 24.66 3.69
CA GLU A 11 16.02 23.22 3.79
C GLU A 11 15.10 22.50 4.81
N LYS A 12 14.87 23.12 5.97
CA LYS A 12 14.00 22.55 7.02
C LYS A 12 12.54 22.48 6.59
N VAL A 13 12.06 23.49 5.85
CA VAL A 13 10.69 23.53 5.35
C VAL A 13 10.50 22.44 4.30
N ALA A 14 11.44 22.32 3.35
CA ALA A 14 11.45 21.27 2.35
C ALA A 14 11.48 19.86 2.98
N LEU A 15 12.29 19.66 4.02
CA LEU A 15 12.35 18.38 4.74
C LEU A 15 11.02 18.03 5.43
N ASN A 16 10.36 19.00 6.06
CA ASN A 16 9.06 18.79 6.70
C ASN A 16 7.98 18.47 5.66
N PHE A 17 7.96 19.21 4.54
CA PHE A 17 7.05 18.94 3.43
C PHE A 17 7.22 17.51 2.89
N LEU A 18 8.46 17.06 2.64
CA LEU A 18 8.72 15.69 2.20
C LEU A 18 8.28 14.65 3.25
N ARG A 19 8.47 14.93 4.53
CA ARG A 19 8.00 14.03 5.60
C ARG A 19 6.49 13.83 5.57
N GLU A 20 5.73 14.89 5.31
CA GLU A 20 4.26 14.84 5.26
C GLU A 20 3.76 14.17 3.98
N GLU A 21 4.29 14.59 2.82
CA GLU A 21 3.82 14.14 1.52
C GLU A 21 4.23 12.70 1.20
N VAL A 22 5.53 12.37 1.33
CA VAL A 22 6.08 11.09 0.88
C VAL A 22 6.56 10.18 2.03
N GLY A 23 6.90 10.75 3.18
CA GLY A 23 7.48 10.05 4.33
C GLY A 23 9.01 9.96 4.26
N LEU A 24 9.64 9.79 5.42
CA LEU A 24 11.09 9.64 5.54
C LEU A 24 11.47 8.24 6.03
N ALA A 25 12.50 7.67 5.42
CA ALA A 25 13.11 6.43 5.89
C ALA A 25 13.79 6.68 7.26
N PRO A 26 13.59 5.80 8.26
CA PRO A 26 14.29 5.90 9.55
C PRO A 26 15.81 5.73 9.45
N VAL A 27 16.33 5.09 8.38
CA VAL A 27 17.75 4.75 8.13
C VAL A 27 18.28 3.69 9.09
N SER A 28 18.11 3.89 10.38
CA SER A 28 18.56 2.97 11.43
C SER A 28 17.39 2.50 12.28
N ILE A 29 17.47 1.24 12.74
CA ILE A 29 16.52 0.67 13.71
C ILE A 29 16.49 1.48 15.01
N ARG A 30 17.60 2.14 15.36
CA ARG A 30 17.73 3.00 16.55
C ARG A 30 16.92 4.29 16.45
N ASN A 31 16.44 4.65 15.26
CA ASN A 31 15.57 5.80 15.04
C ASN A 31 14.09 5.44 15.09
N ILE A 32 13.76 4.17 15.39
CA ILE A 32 12.40 3.68 15.53
C ILE A 32 12.06 3.51 17.02
N ARG A 33 10.82 3.80 17.39
CA ARG A 33 10.23 3.56 18.71
C ARG A 33 8.93 2.78 18.56
N ILE A 34 8.55 2.07 19.63
CA ILE A 34 7.24 1.44 19.73
C ILE A 34 6.18 2.55 19.71
N GLY A 35 5.15 2.36 18.90
CA GLY A 35 4.08 3.34 18.66
C GLY A 35 4.31 4.25 17.45
N ASP A 36 5.53 4.30 16.90
CA ASP A 36 5.83 5.13 15.73
C ASP A 36 5.00 4.68 14.52
N ILE A 37 4.55 5.67 13.76
CA ILE A 37 3.88 5.48 12.48
C ILE A 37 4.91 5.66 11.37
N VAL A 38 5.14 4.60 10.60
CA VAL A 38 6.17 4.54 9.55
C VAL A 38 5.53 4.08 8.25
N ARG A 39 5.89 4.72 7.14
CA ARG A 39 5.52 4.21 5.80
C ARG A 39 6.55 3.19 5.36
N GLY A 40 6.08 2.02 4.95
CA GLY A 40 6.88 0.94 4.40
C GLY A 40 6.38 0.49 3.04
N ARG A 41 7.15 -0.36 2.38
CA ARG A 41 6.76 -1.04 1.15
C ARG A 41 6.76 -2.54 1.36
N ILE A 42 5.75 -3.22 0.82
CA ILE A 42 5.70 -4.68 0.87
C ILE A 42 6.87 -5.26 0.07
N VAL A 43 7.65 -6.16 0.65
CA VAL A 43 8.76 -6.82 -0.04
C VAL A 43 8.28 -8.12 -0.66
N SER A 44 7.86 -9.06 0.20
CA SER A 44 7.29 -10.34 -0.21
C SER A 44 6.72 -11.06 1.01
N SER A 45 5.89 -12.06 0.77
CA SER A 45 5.46 -13.02 1.77
C SER A 45 6.13 -14.35 1.44
N LYS A 46 7.29 -14.64 2.06
CA LYS A 46 7.93 -15.97 1.97
C LYS A 46 7.26 -16.98 2.89
N SER A 47 6.60 -16.49 3.94
CA SER A 47 5.88 -17.25 4.97
C SER A 47 4.39 -17.17 4.74
N LYS A 48 3.62 -18.21 5.12
CA LYS A 48 2.15 -18.16 5.09
C LYS A 48 1.55 -17.35 6.25
N LEU A 49 2.38 -16.91 7.20
CA LEU A 49 1.96 -16.34 8.48
C LEU A 49 2.33 -14.87 8.65
N ASP A 50 3.08 -14.29 7.72
CA ASP A 50 3.51 -12.91 7.81
C ASP A 50 3.79 -12.29 6.43
N LEU A 51 3.62 -10.96 6.41
CA LEU A 51 3.99 -10.11 5.30
C LEU A 51 5.21 -9.29 5.71
N LYS A 52 6.24 -9.25 4.87
CA LYS A 52 7.43 -8.43 5.13
C LYS A 52 7.29 -7.05 4.51
N LEU A 53 7.70 -6.03 5.25
CA LEU A 53 7.75 -4.65 4.81
C LEU A 53 9.16 -4.09 4.98
N ASP A 54 9.66 -3.45 3.94
CA ASP A 54 10.83 -2.61 4.00
C ASP A 54 10.40 -1.24 4.55
N LEU A 55 10.90 -0.89 5.74
CA LEU A 55 10.65 0.41 6.39
C LEU A 55 11.74 1.43 6.12
N GLY A 56 12.77 1.10 5.34
CA GLY A 56 13.92 1.97 5.11
C GLY A 56 14.90 1.94 6.27
N VAL A 57 15.11 0.76 6.84
CA VAL A 57 16.13 0.49 7.87
C VAL A 57 17.26 -0.29 7.20
N TYR A 58 18.42 0.32 7.13
CA TYR A 58 19.63 -0.21 6.50
C TYR A 58 20.87 -0.15 7.40
N GLU A 59 20.73 0.37 8.63
CA GLU A 59 21.79 0.43 9.63
C GLU A 59 21.35 -0.19 10.98
N PRO A 60 22.15 -1.09 11.58
CA PRO A 60 23.46 -1.56 11.11
C PRO A 60 23.38 -2.50 9.90
N GLU A 61 22.31 -3.30 9.79
CA GLU A 61 22.01 -4.13 8.63
C GLU A 61 20.61 -3.81 8.08
N MET A 62 20.30 -4.35 6.89
CA MET A 62 18.96 -4.23 6.31
C MET A 62 17.97 -5.09 7.07
N VAL A 63 16.96 -4.46 7.67
CA VAL A 63 15.95 -5.12 8.49
C VAL A 63 14.56 -4.90 7.91
N ASP A 64 13.91 -5.99 7.50
CA ASP A 64 12.49 -5.99 7.15
C ASP A 64 11.63 -6.05 8.41
N ALA A 65 10.59 -5.24 8.46
CA ALA A 65 9.52 -5.39 9.44
C ALA A 65 8.58 -6.53 9.08
N ILE A 66 8.00 -7.15 10.11
CA ILE A 66 7.06 -8.25 10.01
C ILE A 66 5.68 -7.74 10.37
N LEU A 67 4.72 -7.90 9.46
CA LEU A 67 3.29 -7.70 9.69
C LEU A 67 2.63 -9.09 9.82
N PRO A 68 2.37 -9.57 11.05
CA PRO A 68 1.89 -10.93 11.25
C PRO A 68 0.43 -11.09 10.79
N LEU A 69 0.09 -12.28 10.28
CA LEU A 69 -1.26 -12.62 9.79
C LEU A 69 -2.35 -12.37 10.84
N ARG A 70 -2.07 -12.62 12.13
CA ARG A 70 -3.04 -12.34 13.21
C ARG A 70 -3.47 -10.87 13.26
N HIS A 71 -2.56 -9.93 12.98
CA HIS A 71 -2.88 -8.50 12.96
C HIS A 71 -3.71 -8.18 11.72
N LEU A 72 -3.33 -8.71 10.55
CA LEU A 72 -4.13 -8.55 9.32
C LEU A 72 -5.55 -9.14 9.46
N GLN A 73 -5.69 -10.32 10.07
CA GLN A 73 -6.99 -10.94 10.33
C GLN A 73 -7.84 -10.08 11.28
N ALA A 74 -7.24 -9.56 12.36
CA ALA A 74 -7.94 -8.69 13.30
C ALA A 74 -8.35 -7.35 12.66
N GLN A 75 -7.45 -6.72 11.91
CA GLN A 75 -7.63 -5.36 11.38
C GLN A 75 -8.42 -5.30 10.07
N LEU A 76 -8.27 -6.29 9.18
CA LEU A 76 -8.91 -6.30 7.86
C LEU A 76 -10.10 -7.25 7.77
N ALA A 77 -10.08 -8.35 8.53
CA ALA A 77 -11.08 -9.41 8.41
C ALA A 77 -11.95 -9.56 9.66
N ASP A 78 -12.00 -8.54 10.52
CA ASP A 78 -12.80 -8.51 11.75
C ASP A 78 -12.60 -9.79 12.60
N GLY A 79 -11.37 -10.30 12.63
CA GLY A 79 -10.95 -11.50 13.36
C GLY A 79 -11.20 -12.83 12.64
N LYS A 80 -11.80 -12.86 11.44
CA LYS A 80 -12.00 -14.10 10.68
C LYS A 80 -10.65 -14.72 10.29
N LYS A 81 -10.56 -16.06 10.37
CA LYS A 81 -9.35 -16.84 10.09
C LYS A 81 -9.08 -17.01 8.58
N LEU A 82 -8.97 -15.91 7.85
CA LEU A 82 -8.62 -15.92 6.43
C LEU A 82 -7.13 -16.22 6.24
N ALA A 83 -6.79 -16.99 5.20
CA ALA A 83 -5.39 -17.22 4.84
C ALA A 83 -4.75 -15.92 4.35
N LEU A 84 -3.43 -15.76 4.61
CA LEU A 84 -2.68 -14.57 4.18
C LEU A 84 -2.81 -14.31 2.67
N LYS A 85 -2.75 -15.38 1.86
CA LYS A 85 -2.91 -15.29 0.41
C LYS A 85 -4.26 -14.67 0.02
N THR A 86 -5.34 -15.03 0.71
CA THR A 86 -6.67 -14.47 0.47
C THR A 86 -6.71 -12.97 0.78
N LEU A 87 -6.08 -12.55 1.88
CA LEU A 87 -6.00 -11.13 2.24
C LEU A 87 -5.18 -10.34 1.21
N ILE A 88 -4.04 -10.90 0.76
CA ILE A 88 -3.21 -10.30 -0.28
C ILE A 88 -4.01 -10.11 -1.57
N GLU A 89 -4.75 -11.13 -2.00
CA GLU A 89 -5.56 -11.05 -3.22
C GLU A 89 -6.69 -10.02 -3.08
N LEU A 90 -7.41 -10.02 -1.95
CA LEU A 90 -8.55 -9.14 -1.73
C LEU A 90 -8.17 -7.66 -1.66
N TYR A 91 -7.10 -7.34 -0.93
CA TYR A 91 -6.65 -5.97 -0.65
C TYR A 91 -5.55 -5.49 -1.60
N GLY A 92 -5.09 -6.35 -2.52
CA GLY A 92 -4.02 -6.01 -3.46
C GLY A 92 -2.65 -5.82 -2.80
N LEU A 93 -2.36 -6.51 -1.68
CA LEU A 93 -1.15 -6.37 -0.86
C LEU A 93 0.08 -7.06 -1.49
N TYR A 94 0.42 -6.66 -2.71
CA TYR A 94 1.54 -7.20 -3.48
C TYR A 94 2.83 -6.40 -3.26
N PRO A 95 4.00 -6.98 -3.63
CA PRO A 95 5.29 -6.29 -3.55
C PRO A 95 5.26 -4.87 -4.11
N ASN A 96 5.96 -3.96 -3.44
CA ASN A 96 6.05 -2.52 -3.66
C ASN A 96 4.83 -1.68 -3.28
N LEU A 97 3.68 -2.28 -2.92
CA LEU A 97 2.56 -1.48 -2.42
C LEU A 97 2.99 -0.75 -1.14
N PRO A 98 2.85 0.59 -1.07
CA PRO A 98 3.13 1.34 0.14
C PRO A 98 2.03 1.11 1.17
N LEU A 99 2.43 0.89 2.42
CA LEU A 99 1.54 0.78 3.56
C LEU A 99 2.04 1.67 4.69
N GLU A 100 1.11 2.33 5.36
CA GLU A 100 1.41 2.95 6.64
C GLU A 100 1.16 1.96 7.78
N VAL A 101 2.18 1.78 8.61
CA VAL A 101 2.18 0.81 9.70
C VAL A 101 2.57 1.46 11.01
N LYS A 102 2.13 0.86 12.11
CA LYS A 102 2.44 1.24 13.48
C LYS A 102 3.35 0.19 14.11
N VAL A 103 4.43 0.62 14.73
CA VAL A 103 5.39 -0.27 15.38
C VAL A 103 4.82 -0.79 16.68
N GLN A 104 4.65 -2.11 16.78
CA GLN A 104 4.06 -2.79 17.93
C GLN A 104 5.11 -3.42 18.84
N LYS A 105 6.16 -4.00 18.24
CA LYS A 105 7.29 -4.56 18.96
C LYS A 105 8.58 -4.19 18.27
N LEU A 106 9.58 -3.83 19.05
CA LEU A 106 10.92 -3.52 18.60
C LEU A 106 11.94 -4.25 19.48
N ASP A 107 12.84 -4.99 18.86
CA ASP A 107 14.01 -5.59 19.49
C ASP A 107 15.23 -5.23 18.64
N VAL A 108 16.10 -4.39 19.18
CA VAL A 108 17.29 -3.88 18.47
C VAL A 108 18.40 -4.94 18.41
N GLU A 109 18.49 -5.81 19.41
CA GLU A 109 19.53 -6.84 19.48
C GLU A 109 19.22 -8.00 18.52
N SER A 110 17.95 -8.39 18.46
CA SER A 110 17.50 -9.46 17.55
C SER A 110 17.05 -8.94 16.18
N GLU A 111 17.21 -7.65 15.90
CA GLU A 111 16.78 -6.98 14.67
C GLU A 111 15.31 -7.27 14.29
N LEU A 112 14.44 -7.30 15.28
CA LEU A 112 13.02 -7.62 15.08
C LEU A 112 12.17 -6.36 15.17
N ILE A 113 11.46 -6.10 14.09
CA ILE A 113 10.44 -5.04 14.03
C ILE A 113 9.11 -5.72 13.70
N ALA A 114 8.19 -5.79 14.66
CA ALA A 114 6.83 -6.25 14.42
C ALA A 114 5.89 -5.05 14.36
N VAL A 115 5.06 -5.03 13.32
CA VAL A 115 4.15 -3.92 13.03
C VAL A 115 2.72 -4.41 12.85
N GLU A 116 1.80 -3.46 12.91
CA GLU A 116 0.42 -3.62 12.46
C GLU A 116 0.05 -2.46 11.52
N LEU A 117 -1.09 -2.53 10.81
CA LEU A 117 -1.53 -1.40 9.99
C LEU A 117 -1.87 -0.20 10.88
N SER A 118 -1.52 1.01 10.45
CA SER A 118 -1.95 2.22 11.14
C SER A 118 -3.46 2.41 11.04
N GLU A 119 -4.03 3.15 11.99
CA GLU A 119 -5.44 3.51 12.01
C GLU A 119 -5.85 4.28 10.74
N ARG A 120 -4.93 5.09 10.20
CA ARG A 120 -5.11 5.81 8.94
C ARG A 120 -5.13 4.86 7.74
N GLN A 121 -4.25 3.87 7.70
CA GLN A 121 -4.23 2.85 6.63
C GLN A 121 -5.51 2.01 6.63
N ILE A 122 -5.99 1.61 7.81
CA ILE A 122 -7.28 0.91 7.96
C ILE A 122 -8.42 1.79 7.44
N SER A 123 -8.44 3.06 7.83
CA SER A 123 -9.46 4.03 7.40
C SER A 123 -9.49 4.21 5.88
N ILE A 124 -8.34 4.16 5.19
CA ILE A 124 -8.26 4.18 3.73
C ILE A 124 -8.94 2.96 3.13
N PHE A 125 -8.62 1.75 3.62
CA PHE A 125 -9.24 0.53 3.12
C PHE A 125 -10.75 0.50 3.41
N ASP A 126 -11.18 0.94 4.59
CA ASP A 126 -12.58 1.02 4.94
C ASP A 126 -13.36 1.98 4.03
N ARG A 127 -12.75 3.14 3.70
CA ARG A 127 -13.32 4.08 2.73
C ARG A 127 -13.46 3.43 1.36
N TRP A 128 -12.43 2.73 0.89
CA TRP A 128 -12.46 2.04 -0.40
C TRP A 128 -13.52 0.93 -0.45
N ILE A 129 -13.70 0.18 0.64
CA ILE A 129 -14.76 -0.82 0.79
C ILE A 129 -16.14 -0.17 0.74
N ARG A 130 -16.37 0.90 1.51
CA ARG A 130 -17.66 1.62 1.55
C ARG A 130 -18.05 2.21 0.19
N GLN A 131 -17.08 2.71 -0.57
CA GLN A 131 -17.33 3.27 -1.90
C GLN A 131 -17.75 2.20 -2.92
N ALA A 132 -17.53 0.91 -2.64
CA ALA A 132 -17.99 -0.20 -3.46
C ALA A 132 -17.47 -0.21 -4.93
N LEU A 133 -16.43 0.57 -5.23
CA LEU A 133 -15.81 0.63 -6.56
C LEU A 133 -14.52 -0.17 -6.60
N GLU A 134 -14.39 -1.07 -7.58
CA GLU A 134 -13.13 -1.77 -7.81
C GLU A 134 -12.02 -0.78 -8.13
N ARG A 135 -10.80 -1.14 -7.72
CA ARG A 135 -9.60 -0.37 -8.04
C ARG A 135 -8.58 -1.26 -8.70
N LEU A 136 -7.99 -0.75 -9.77
CA LEU A 136 -6.77 -1.28 -10.35
C LEU A 136 -5.59 -0.60 -9.67
N ILE A 137 -4.83 -1.37 -8.92
CA ILE A 137 -3.58 -0.94 -8.31
C ILE A 137 -2.47 -1.10 -9.33
N VAL A 138 -1.76 -0.01 -9.60
CA VAL A 138 -0.65 0.09 -10.53
C VAL A 138 0.61 0.37 -9.71
N LEU A 139 1.62 -0.49 -9.83
CA LEU A 139 2.90 -0.35 -9.12
C LEU A 139 4.03 -0.31 -10.16
N GLY A 140 4.84 0.75 -10.15
CA GLY A 140 5.94 0.95 -11.09
C GLY A 140 5.59 1.77 -12.34
N ALA A 141 4.63 2.69 -12.25
CA ALA A 141 4.34 3.67 -13.32
C ALA A 141 4.01 5.03 -12.71
N THR A 142 4.37 6.12 -13.39
CA THR A 142 3.98 7.47 -12.95
C THR A 142 2.52 7.75 -13.27
N LYS A 143 1.95 8.78 -12.63
CA LYS A 143 0.59 9.24 -12.91
C LYS A 143 0.42 9.67 -14.38
N GLU A 144 1.42 10.34 -14.95
CA GLU A 144 1.40 10.82 -16.33
C GLU A 144 1.38 9.66 -17.34
N GLU A 145 2.14 8.60 -17.08
CA GLU A 145 2.11 7.38 -17.89
C GLU A 145 0.73 6.72 -17.86
N ILE A 146 0.10 6.67 -16.68
CA ILE A 146 -1.25 6.14 -16.51
C ILE A 146 -2.28 7.01 -17.26
N GLU A 147 -2.24 8.33 -17.08
CA GLU A 147 -3.15 9.26 -17.77
C GLU A 147 -3.01 9.18 -19.28
N TYR A 148 -1.77 9.11 -19.78
CA TYR A 148 -1.47 8.88 -21.18
C TYR A 148 -2.07 7.55 -21.67
N ALA A 149 -1.86 6.45 -20.95
CA ALA A 149 -2.39 5.15 -21.30
C ALA A 149 -3.94 5.15 -21.37
N ILE A 150 -4.60 5.77 -20.39
CA ILE A 150 -6.06 5.91 -20.35
C ILE A 150 -6.59 6.67 -21.56
N LYS A 151 -5.94 7.79 -21.90
CA LYS A 151 -6.32 8.61 -23.06
C LYS A 151 -6.10 7.86 -24.37
N ALA A 152 -4.93 7.26 -24.54
CA ALA A 152 -4.55 6.53 -25.75
C ALA A 152 -5.48 5.33 -26.02
N LEU A 153 -5.92 4.64 -24.96
CA LEU A 153 -6.80 3.48 -25.04
C LEU A 153 -8.31 3.82 -24.94
N ARG A 154 -8.65 5.12 -24.86
CA ARG A 154 -10.03 5.63 -24.73
C ARG A 154 -10.80 5.04 -23.52
N LEU A 155 -10.09 4.80 -22.41
CA LEU A 155 -10.65 4.19 -21.19
C LEU A 155 -11.34 5.19 -20.25
N SER A 156 -11.43 6.47 -20.61
CA SER A 156 -12.04 7.52 -19.78
C SER A 156 -13.52 7.28 -19.45
N ARG A 157 -14.21 6.43 -20.22
CA ARG A 157 -15.59 6.02 -19.93
C ARG A 157 -15.67 5.06 -18.74
N ASP A 158 -14.63 4.25 -18.53
CA ASP A 158 -14.56 3.19 -17.53
C ASP A 158 -13.89 3.66 -16.21
N ILE A 159 -13.20 4.80 -16.22
CA ILE A 159 -12.36 5.26 -15.11
C ILE A 159 -12.95 6.52 -14.48
N TYR A 160 -13.12 6.47 -13.16
CA TYR A 160 -13.63 7.59 -12.36
C TYR A 160 -12.52 8.57 -12.00
N ALA A 161 -11.42 8.08 -11.44
CA ALA A 161 -10.31 8.89 -10.93
C ALA A 161 -9.02 8.06 -10.79
N ILE A 162 -7.91 8.75 -10.53
CA ILE A 162 -6.61 8.17 -10.18
C ILE A 162 -6.23 8.73 -8.80
N GLU A 163 -6.09 7.87 -7.81
CA GLU A 163 -5.54 8.20 -6.50
C GLU A 163 -4.04 7.84 -6.46
N SER A 164 -3.17 8.77 -6.09
CA SER A 164 -1.75 8.48 -5.86
C SER A 164 -1.52 7.88 -4.48
N LEU A 165 -0.84 6.74 -4.43
CA LEU A 165 -0.41 6.06 -3.20
C LEU A 165 1.07 6.33 -2.90
N GLY A 166 1.83 6.60 -3.95
CA GLY A 166 3.23 7.00 -3.92
C GLY A 166 3.62 7.66 -5.24
N LEU A 167 4.91 7.74 -5.50
CA LEU A 167 5.44 8.35 -6.73
C LEU A 167 5.17 7.49 -7.96
N LEU A 168 5.25 6.16 -7.79
CA LEU A 168 5.09 5.18 -8.87
C LEU A 168 3.95 4.19 -8.56
N GLU A 169 3.16 4.48 -7.53
CA GLU A 169 2.13 3.61 -7.02
C GLU A 169 0.80 4.37 -7.01
N HIS A 170 -0.18 3.85 -7.73
CA HIS A 170 -1.46 4.51 -7.94
C HIS A 170 -2.62 3.51 -7.87
N ALA A 171 -3.79 4.01 -7.48
CA ALA A 171 -5.04 3.28 -7.56
C ALA A 171 -5.96 3.97 -8.59
N ILE A 172 -6.19 3.30 -9.71
CA ILE A 172 -7.18 3.71 -10.70
C ILE A 172 -8.54 3.23 -10.21
N ILE A 173 -9.46 4.17 -9.97
CA ILE A 173 -10.82 3.88 -9.51
C ILE A 173 -11.69 3.62 -10.74
N CYS A 174 -12.28 2.44 -10.82
CA CYS A 174 -13.23 2.08 -11.85
C CYS A 174 -14.58 2.76 -11.61
N LYS A 175 -15.32 3.11 -12.68
CA LYS A 175 -16.71 3.54 -12.56
C LYS A 175 -17.61 2.36 -12.19
N LEU A 176 -18.83 2.69 -11.74
CA LEU A 176 -19.85 1.69 -11.46
C LEU A 176 -20.11 0.81 -12.69
N GLY A 177 -20.12 -0.52 -12.50
CA GLY A 177 -20.30 -1.49 -13.58
C GLY A 177 -19.02 -1.85 -14.34
N THR A 178 -17.90 -1.20 -14.05
CA THR A 178 -16.59 -1.56 -14.62
C THR A 178 -15.79 -2.41 -13.62
N GLU A 179 -15.35 -3.58 -14.06
CA GLU A 179 -14.43 -4.43 -13.29
C GLU A 179 -12.96 -4.16 -13.67
N ALA A 180 -12.08 -4.08 -12.66
CA ALA A 180 -10.65 -3.88 -12.86
C ALA A 180 -10.04 -5.01 -13.71
N LYS A 181 -10.57 -6.24 -13.57
CA LYS A 181 -10.16 -7.40 -14.39
C LYS A 181 -10.27 -7.13 -15.89
N GLY A 182 -11.28 -6.39 -16.33
CA GLY A 182 -11.48 -6.04 -17.75
C GLY A 182 -10.56 -4.92 -18.25
N ILE A 183 -10.00 -4.12 -17.34
CA ILE A 183 -9.11 -2.99 -17.64
C ILE A 183 -7.65 -3.44 -17.71
N ILE A 184 -7.22 -4.35 -16.83
CA ILE A 184 -5.85 -4.88 -16.75
C ILE A 184 -5.26 -5.24 -18.12
N PRO A 185 -5.87 -6.09 -18.97
CA PRO A 185 -5.26 -6.48 -20.24
C PRO A 185 -5.13 -5.30 -21.22
N LYS A 186 -6.05 -4.34 -21.17
CA LYS A 186 -6.02 -3.16 -22.05
C LYS A 186 -4.86 -2.25 -21.64
N ILE A 187 -4.84 -1.83 -20.37
CA ILE A 187 -3.87 -0.86 -19.88
C ILE A 187 -2.45 -1.45 -19.74
N GLY A 188 -2.35 -2.75 -19.44
CA GLY A 188 -1.06 -3.45 -19.34
C GLY A 188 -0.27 -3.44 -20.65
N SER A 189 -0.93 -3.35 -21.80
CA SER A 189 -0.23 -3.19 -23.09
C SER A 189 0.61 -1.90 -23.19
N LYS A 190 0.22 -0.86 -22.45
CA LYS A 190 0.91 0.44 -22.38
C LYS A 190 1.79 0.59 -21.15
N LEU A 191 1.47 -0.09 -20.05
CA LEU A 191 2.21 -0.06 -18.80
C LEU A 191 3.02 -1.35 -18.59
N GLN A 192 3.89 -1.68 -19.54
CA GLN A 192 4.55 -3.00 -19.61
C GLN A 192 5.50 -3.27 -18.43
N ASN A 193 6.06 -2.22 -17.83
CA ASN A 193 6.96 -2.33 -16.68
C ASN A 193 6.21 -2.25 -15.34
N ALA A 194 4.90 -2.00 -15.36
CA ALA A 194 4.10 -1.87 -14.16
C ALA A 194 3.49 -3.21 -13.75
N PHE A 195 3.52 -3.48 -12.46
CA PHE A 195 2.75 -4.56 -11.88
C PHE A 195 1.31 -4.10 -11.65
N LEU A 196 0.35 -4.90 -12.12
CA LEU A 196 -1.07 -4.61 -12.07
C LEU A 196 -1.80 -5.61 -11.17
N THR A 197 -2.48 -5.11 -10.15
CA THR A 197 -3.33 -5.91 -9.25
C THR A 197 -4.63 -5.19 -8.93
N ARG A 198 -5.50 -5.78 -8.12
CA ARG A 198 -6.83 -5.24 -7.85
C ARG A 198 -7.17 -5.23 -6.38
N PHE A 199 -7.92 -4.21 -6.00
CA PHE A 199 -8.65 -4.14 -4.74
C PHE A 199 -10.12 -4.47 -5.02
N MET A 200 -10.65 -5.51 -4.36
CA MET A 200 -11.97 -6.08 -4.66
C MET A 200 -12.96 -5.83 -3.50
N PRO A 201 -13.56 -4.63 -3.39
CA PRO A 201 -14.39 -4.27 -2.23
C PRO A 201 -15.62 -5.15 -2.09
N MET A 202 -16.28 -5.51 -3.20
CA MET A 202 -17.45 -6.40 -3.18
C MET A 202 -17.12 -7.80 -2.66
N ARG A 203 -15.98 -8.35 -3.08
CA ARG A 203 -15.52 -9.67 -2.58
C ARG A 203 -15.13 -9.61 -1.11
N ILE A 204 -14.52 -8.51 -0.68
CA ILE A 204 -14.23 -8.24 0.74
C ILE A 204 -15.53 -8.26 1.55
N GLN A 205 -16.55 -7.50 1.14
CA GLN A 205 -17.84 -7.45 1.83
C GLN A 205 -18.53 -8.81 1.89
N GLN A 206 -18.51 -9.58 0.80
CA GLN A 206 -19.10 -10.92 0.74
C GLN A 206 -18.42 -11.90 1.69
N ILE A 207 -17.09 -11.90 1.75
CA ILE A 207 -16.32 -12.87 2.56
C ILE A 207 -16.32 -12.46 4.04
N ILE A 208 -16.12 -11.17 4.32
CA ILE A 208 -15.97 -10.66 5.68
C ILE A 208 -17.34 -10.39 6.31
N GLU A 209 -18.43 -10.37 5.53
CA GLU A 209 -19.79 -10.05 5.97
C GLU A 209 -19.85 -8.70 6.71
N ARG A 210 -18.98 -7.76 6.31
CA ARG A 210 -18.98 -6.42 6.88
C ARG A 210 -20.34 -5.79 6.62
N LYS A 211 -21.15 -5.67 7.68
CA LYS A 211 -22.36 -4.84 7.64
C LYS A 211 -21.90 -3.42 7.31
N THR A 212 -22.26 -2.96 6.12
CA THR A 212 -22.13 -1.55 5.78
C THR A 212 -22.99 -0.81 6.80
N LEU A 213 -22.36 -0.11 7.75
CA LEU A 213 -23.09 0.88 8.54
C LEU A 213 -23.62 1.90 7.52
N ALA A 214 -24.94 1.88 7.36
CA ALA A 214 -25.69 2.80 6.52
C ALA A 214 -25.57 4.23 7.06
#